data_AF-A0A1I3T8K9-F1
#
_entry.id   AF-A0A1I3T8K9-F1
#
_cell.length_a   1.000
_cell.length_b   1.000
_cell.length_c   1.000
_cell.angle_alpha   90.00
_cell.angle_beta   90.00
_cell.angle_gamma   90.00
#
_symmetry.space_group_name_H-M   'P 1'
#
loop_
_entity.id
_entity.type
_entity.pdbx_description
1 polymer ?
#
loop_
_entity_poly.entity_id
_entity_poly.type
_entity_poly.pdbx_seq_one_letter_code
_entity_poly.pdbx_strand_id
1 'polypeptide(L)'
;MADTRYLYTNDEITISSSYPVTCARKLDPDIQGQTVFVDDQTYLRYIPTAMQFEILSDLPEQQLVITIPYANKLTNTEAKYCRIVRYDGISMWRVLDTSLDEGEKTLTATGDATGIYGIFLNDYWYSEITQRIANEYPLWTWIRQSRESNGQRFFNWYAMMLETVEDEYDELKSQKFIDLLDPQILDWVWVYDLPDIRTSDQLAFYDDEEPIPIIDSLRDFFFNKLDGGGIIDFDNRRMYTRKEYGAFRGEIQNIDRRSSFTVTALPHQIWNAFDEFGLLTGTPRLHREKNAEYRERIKDVFRYPGNSSDQGLTFAIARELNLIRRVTWQDDNKNLYLKGKGVEPYTIRIDGQPLEPLDYAIDEFGYILIQAQSSGRTRTVSFIKDVEKHELYQKSDEELYRIMFQDDGQASETLKRWVNYINTVAPIMWGRFNWDEGYWDTISKDLTGLGYLPNIWDSSIDNWKDYTFNPKRWEGSNVWQS
;
A
#
# COMPACT_ATOMS: atom_id res chain seq x y z
N MET A 1 -29.90 -13.89 -27.17
CA MET A 1 -28.65 -14.65 -27.00
C MET A 1 -27.74 -13.77 -26.16
N ALA A 2 -27.19 -14.28 -25.06
CA ALA A 2 -26.29 -13.50 -24.21
C ALA A 2 -25.03 -13.18 -25.01
N ASP A 3 -24.76 -11.89 -25.20
CA ASP A 3 -23.58 -11.38 -25.91
C ASP A 3 -22.35 -11.77 -25.08
N THR A 4 -21.71 -12.89 -25.46
CA THR A 4 -20.62 -13.46 -24.68
C THR A 4 -19.37 -12.64 -24.97
N ARG A 5 -19.01 -11.75 -24.04
CA ARG A 5 -17.78 -10.97 -24.12
C ARG A 5 -16.62 -11.74 -23.50
N TYR A 6 -15.52 -11.81 -24.23
CA TYR A 6 -14.26 -12.34 -23.74
C TYR A 6 -13.46 -11.20 -23.12
N LEU A 7 -12.89 -11.46 -21.94
CA LEU A 7 -12.05 -10.52 -21.21
C LEU A 7 -10.64 -11.10 -21.14
N TYR A 8 -9.68 -10.39 -21.74
CA TYR A 8 -8.26 -10.61 -21.51
C TYR A 8 -7.76 -9.51 -20.57
N THR A 9 -7.03 -9.88 -19.52
CA THR A 9 -6.47 -8.93 -18.56
C THR A 9 -5.06 -9.37 -18.18
N ASN A 10 -4.11 -8.44 -18.23
CA ASN A 10 -2.81 -8.53 -17.58
C ASN A 10 -2.53 -7.20 -16.85
N ASP A 11 -1.35 -7.07 -16.21
CA ASP A 11 -0.98 -5.87 -15.44
C ASP A 11 -0.81 -4.60 -16.30
N GLU A 12 -0.68 -4.73 -17.62
CA GLU A 12 -0.43 -3.63 -18.54
C GLU A 12 -1.65 -3.21 -19.37
N ILE A 13 -2.61 -4.10 -19.62
CA ILE A 13 -3.74 -3.88 -20.52
C ILE A 13 -4.90 -4.83 -20.22
N THR A 14 -6.11 -4.30 -20.32
CA THR A 14 -7.37 -5.05 -20.31
C THR A 14 -8.07 -4.90 -21.66
N ILE A 15 -8.54 -6.00 -22.23
CA ILE A 15 -9.19 -6.05 -23.54
C ILE A 15 -10.52 -6.79 -23.40
N SER A 16 -11.63 -6.09 -23.71
CA SER A 16 -12.94 -6.71 -23.90
C SER A 16 -13.20 -6.92 -25.39
N SER A 17 -13.60 -8.13 -25.78
CA SER A 17 -13.70 -8.54 -27.18
C SER A 17 -14.87 -9.50 -27.43
N SER A 18 -15.32 -9.60 -28.68
CA SER A 18 -16.36 -10.57 -29.09
C SER A 18 -15.81 -11.96 -29.40
N TYR A 19 -14.49 -12.09 -29.58
CA TYR A 19 -13.79 -13.35 -29.82
C TYR A 19 -12.53 -13.43 -28.94
N PRO A 20 -12.07 -14.62 -28.50
CA PRO A 20 -10.85 -14.74 -27.72
C PRO A 20 -9.66 -14.04 -28.37
N VAL A 21 -8.89 -13.31 -27.56
CA VAL A 21 -7.68 -12.60 -28.00
C VAL A 21 -6.47 -13.02 -27.18
N THR A 22 -5.30 -12.91 -27.79
CA THR A 22 -4.01 -12.91 -27.09
C THR A 22 -3.34 -11.57 -27.27
N CYS A 23 -2.63 -11.10 -26.24
CA CYS A 23 -1.91 -9.84 -26.28
C CYS A 23 -0.47 -10.04 -25.80
N ALA A 24 0.48 -9.42 -26.50
CA ALA A 24 1.89 -9.37 -26.08
C ALA A 24 2.43 -7.95 -26.29
N ARG A 25 3.29 -7.49 -25.38
CA ARG A 25 4.02 -6.23 -25.57
C ARG A 25 5.05 -6.43 -26.68
N LYS A 26 5.01 -5.56 -27.71
CA LYS A 26 5.91 -5.64 -28.86
C LYS A 26 6.33 -4.24 -29.28
N LEU A 27 7.59 -3.94 -29.02
CA LEU A 27 8.22 -2.71 -29.49
C LEU A 27 8.85 -2.98 -30.85
N ASP A 28 8.30 -2.40 -31.90
CA ASP A 28 8.84 -2.53 -33.25
C ASP A 28 9.46 -1.19 -33.69
N PRO A 29 10.81 -1.10 -33.79
CA PRO A 29 11.51 0.12 -34.15
C PRO A 29 11.13 0.64 -35.55
N ASP A 30 10.76 -0.24 -36.48
CA ASP A 30 10.51 0.11 -37.88
C ASP A 30 9.17 0.87 -38.04
N ILE A 31 8.22 0.61 -37.14
CA ILE A 31 6.92 1.30 -37.12
C ILE A 31 6.90 2.51 -36.18
N GLN A 32 7.83 2.59 -35.21
CA GLN A 32 7.92 3.74 -34.29
C GLN A 32 8.20 5.06 -34.99
N GLY A 33 9.05 5.05 -36.03
CA GLY A 33 9.40 6.26 -36.77
C GLY A 33 8.31 6.77 -37.71
N GLN A 34 7.19 6.06 -37.83
CA GLN A 34 6.15 6.36 -38.80
C GLN A 34 5.19 7.45 -38.32
N THR A 35 4.68 8.24 -39.27
CA THR A 35 3.80 9.38 -38.97
C THR A 35 2.42 8.92 -38.51
N VAL A 36 1.89 9.61 -37.49
CA VAL A 36 0.48 9.51 -37.11
C VAL A 36 -0.35 10.35 -38.07
N PHE A 37 -1.42 9.77 -38.62
CA PHE A 37 -2.33 10.50 -39.48
C PHE A 37 -3.22 11.43 -38.63
N VAL A 38 -3.13 12.73 -38.88
CA VAL A 38 -3.94 13.75 -38.19
C VAL A 38 -4.33 14.84 -39.18
N ASP A 39 -5.61 15.23 -39.18
CA ASP A 39 -6.16 16.19 -40.15
C ASP A 39 -5.62 17.62 -39.97
N ASP A 40 -5.25 18.00 -38.74
CA ASP A 40 -4.63 19.29 -38.39
C ASP A 40 -3.36 19.06 -37.57
N GLN A 41 -2.20 19.43 -38.10
CA GLN A 41 -0.91 19.23 -37.44
C GLN A 41 -0.52 20.38 -36.49
N THR A 42 -1.30 21.47 -36.41
CA THR A 42 -0.85 22.71 -35.75
C THR A 42 -0.53 22.52 -34.26
N TYR A 43 -1.29 21.66 -33.58
CA TYR A 43 -1.18 21.37 -32.14
C TYR A 43 -1.21 19.87 -31.84
N LEU A 44 -0.79 19.07 -32.82
CA LEU A 44 -0.79 17.62 -32.74
C LEU A 44 0.57 17.14 -33.21
N ARG A 45 1.49 17.00 -32.26
CA ARG A 45 2.81 16.41 -32.49
C ARG A 45 2.92 15.17 -31.60
N TYR A 46 2.67 14.03 -32.22
CA TYR A 46 2.63 12.75 -31.53
C TYR A 46 4.01 12.10 -31.49
N ILE A 47 4.45 11.72 -30.28
CA ILE A 47 5.68 10.96 -30.03
C ILE A 47 5.27 9.54 -29.57
N PRO A 48 5.79 8.48 -30.21
CA PRO A 48 5.51 7.12 -29.78
C PRO A 48 6.07 6.86 -28.38
N THR A 49 5.32 6.12 -27.56
CA THR A 49 5.85 5.55 -26.32
C THR A 49 6.30 4.11 -26.52
N ALA A 50 6.94 3.56 -25.50
CA ALA A 50 7.29 2.15 -25.45
C ALA A 50 6.10 1.23 -25.11
N MET A 51 4.93 1.79 -24.79
CA MET A 51 3.70 1.03 -24.52
C MET A 51 3.03 0.66 -25.85
N GLN A 52 3.48 -0.46 -26.44
CA GLN A 52 2.97 -1.01 -27.68
C GLN A 52 2.61 -2.48 -27.52
N PHE A 53 1.44 -2.85 -28.04
CA PHE A 53 0.79 -4.13 -27.80
C PHE A 53 0.34 -4.74 -29.13
N GLU A 54 0.78 -5.97 -29.39
CA GLU A 54 0.30 -6.79 -30.50
C GLU A 54 -0.86 -7.65 -30.00
N ILE A 55 -2.06 -7.35 -30.49
CA ILE A 55 -3.29 -8.10 -30.21
C ILE A 55 -3.57 -9.03 -31.38
N LEU A 56 -3.74 -10.32 -31.11
CA LEU A 56 -4.01 -11.36 -32.10
C LEU A 56 -5.31 -12.08 -31.78
N SER A 57 -6.01 -12.53 -32.83
CA SER A 57 -7.26 -13.31 -32.76
C SER A 57 -7.43 -14.12 -34.05
N ASP A 58 -8.16 -15.22 -33.96
CA ASP A 58 -8.59 -15.98 -35.14
C ASP A 58 -9.65 -15.21 -35.96
N LEU A 59 -10.31 -14.22 -35.36
CA LEU A 59 -11.20 -13.28 -36.04
C LEU A 59 -10.56 -11.87 -36.02
N PRO A 60 -9.89 -11.46 -37.11
CA PRO A 60 -9.17 -10.18 -37.13
C PRO A 60 -10.11 -8.97 -37.06
N GLU A 61 -11.24 -9.00 -37.76
CA GLU A 61 -12.24 -7.92 -37.74
C GLU A 61 -13.24 -8.17 -36.62
N GLN A 62 -13.02 -7.50 -35.48
CA GLN A 62 -13.88 -7.58 -34.32
C GLN A 62 -13.80 -6.30 -33.48
N GLN A 63 -14.86 -6.02 -32.73
CA GLN A 63 -14.88 -4.91 -31.80
C GLN A 63 -14.03 -5.23 -30.58
N LEU A 64 -13.09 -4.33 -30.27
CA LEU A 64 -12.21 -4.39 -29.12
C LEU A 64 -12.43 -3.14 -28.27
N VAL A 65 -12.61 -3.31 -26.97
CA VAL A 65 -12.50 -2.22 -26.00
C VAL A 65 -11.20 -2.41 -25.25
N ILE A 66 -10.27 -1.49 -25.47
CA ILE A 66 -8.92 -1.53 -24.93
C ILE A 66 -8.83 -0.54 -23.78
N THR A 67 -8.46 -1.02 -22.60
CA THR A 67 -8.27 -0.21 -21.39
C THR A 67 -6.85 -0.38 -20.89
N ILE A 68 -6.09 0.71 -20.82
CA ILE A 68 -4.68 0.74 -20.41
C ILE A 68 -4.55 1.58 -19.14
N PRO A 69 -4.11 1.02 -17.99
CA PRO A 69 -3.78 1.80 -16.82
C PRO A 69 -2.54 2.66 -17.08
N TYR A 70 -2.56 3.93 -16.64
CA TYR A 70 -1.45 4.86 -16.83
C TYR A 70 -0.78 5.31 -15.53
N ALA A 71 -1.26 4.91 -14.36
CA ALA A 71 -0.63 5.30 -13.10
C ALA A 71 0.83 4.83 -13.03
N ASN A 72 1.71 5.71 -12.56
CA ASN A 72 3.17 5.56 -12.57
C ASN A 72 3.78 5.25 -13.95
N LYS A 73 3.04 5.41 -15.05
CA LYS A 73 3.54 5.27 -16.42
C LYS A 73 3.54 6.61 -17.14
N LEU A 74 2.49 7.38 -16.95
CA LEU A 74 2.30 8.72 -17.50
C LEU A 74 1.97 9.72 -16.39
N THR A 75 2.36 10.98 -16.56
CA THR A 75 1.82 12.07 -15.74
C THR A 75 0.35 12.35 -16.10
N ASN A 76 -0.39 13.06 -15.24
CA ASN A 76 -1.79 13.42 -15.53
C ASN A 76 -1.90 14.24 -16.82
N THR A 77 -0.99 15.19 -17.03
CA THR A 77 -0.93 16.00 -18.26
C THR A 77 -0.61 15.13 -19.48
N GLU A 78 0.35 14.21 -19.39
CA GLU A 78 0.65 13.27 -20.48
C GLU A 78 -0.59 12.41 -20.80
N ALA A 79 -1.30 11.90 -19.80
CA ALA A 79 -2.50 11.09 -19.98
C ALA A 79 -3.65 11.87 -20.63
N LYS A 80 -3.86 13.13 -20.25
CA LYS A 80 -4.88 14.04 -20.83
C LYS A 80 -4.71 14.25 -22.33
N TYR A 81 -3.46 14.34 -22.78
CA TYR A 81 -3.13 14.67 -24.17
C TYR A 81 -2.61 13.50 -25.01
N CYS A 82 -2.41 12.33 -24.42
CA CYS A 82 -2.05 11.13 -25.18
C CYS A 82 -3.23 10.58 -25.98
N ARG A 83 -2.94 9.74 -26.97
CA ARG A 83 -3.95 8.99 -27.71
C ARG A 83 -3.52 7.54 -27.87
N ILE A 84 -4.51 6.65 -27.84
CA ILE A 84 -4.35 5.28 -28.30
C ILE A 84 -4.45 5.31 -29.82
N VAL A 85 -3.46 4.71 -30.47
CA VAL A 85 -3.39 4.60 -31.93
C VAL A 85 -3.31 3.13 -32.33
N ARG A 86 -3.77 2.83 -33.55
CA ARG A 86 -3.63 1.51 -34.17
C ARG A 86 -2.79 1.62 -35.44
N TYR A 87 -1.86 0.70 -35.61
CA TYR A 87 -1.10 0.56 -36.85
C TYR A 87 -1.96 -0.07 -37.96
N ASP A 88 -1.97 0.52 -39.15
CA ASP A 88 -2.78 0.04 -40.27
C ASP A 88 -2.18 -1.12 -41.06
N GLY A 89 -0.98 -1.56 -40.68
CA GLY A 89 -0.26 -2.67 -41.33
C GLY A 89 0.48 -2.28 -42.60
N ILE A 90 0.40 -1.02 -43.04
CA ILE A 90 1.04 -0.53 -44.27
C ILE A 90 2.11 0.51 -43.93
N SER A 91 1.72 1.66 -43.36
CA SER A 91 2.67 2.74 -43.11
C SER A 91 2.16 3.86 -42.19
N MET A 92 1.00 3.73 -41.56
CA MET A 92 0.43 4.81 -40.77
C MET A 92 -0.20 4.33 -39.46
N TRP A 93 -0.11 5.20 -38.46
CA TRP A 93 -0.85 5.08 -37.22
C TRP A 93 -2.17 5.86 -37.33
N ARG A 94 -3.28 5.18 -37.03
CA ARG A 94 -4.62 5.78 -36.97
C ARG A 94 -4.98 6.07 -35.52
N VAL A 95 -5.36 7.32 -35.25
CA VAL A 95 -5.83 7.74 -33.93
C VAL A 95 -7.20 7.13 -33.64
N LEU A 96 -7.35 6.56 -32.45
CA LEU A 96 -8.62 6.09 -31.95
C LEU A 96 -9.22 7.12 -30.99
N ASP A 97 -10.54 7.17 -30.91
CA ASP A 97 -11.20 7.95 -29.88
C ASP A 97 -10.85 7.38 -28.51
N THR A 98 -10.15 8.20 -27.72
CA THR A 98 -9.54 7.80 -26.44
C THR A 98 -10.20 8.58 -25.33
N SER A 99 -10.84 7.88 -24.39
CA SER A 99 -11.39 8.46 -23.17
C SER A 99 -10.43 8.28 -21.99
N LEU A 100 -10.39 9.27 -21.11
CA LEU A 100 -9.59 9.26 -19.88
C LEU A 100 -10.52 9.07 -18.67
N ASP A 101 -10.19 8.11 -17.81
CA ASP A 101 -10.74 8.01 -16.46
C ASP A 101 -9.66 8.46 -15.47
N GLU A 102 -9.84 9.65 -14.89
CA GLU A 102 -8.91 10.22 -13.92
C GLU A 102 -8.97 9.52 -12.55
N GLY A 103 -10.11 8.91 -12.20
CA GLY A 103 -10.32 8.25 -10.92
C GLY A 103 -9.66 6.87 -10.89
N GLU A 104 -9.89 6.08 -11.92
CA GLU A 104 -9.27 4.74 -12.06
C GLU A 104 -7.89 4.80 -12.73
N LYS A 105 -7.44 5.98 -13.15
CA LYS A 105 -6.17 6.20 -13.88
C LYS A 105 -6.05 5.30 -15.11
N THR A 106 -7.10 5.24 -15.93
CA THR A 106 -7.11 4.42 -17.16
C THR A 106 -7.40 5.23 -18.43
N LEU A 107 -6.87 4.75 -19.54
CA LEU A 107 -7.16 5.21 -20.89
C LEU A 107 -7.97 4.14 -21.60
N THR A 108 -9.11 4.49 -22.20
CA THR A 108 -9.95 3.54 -22.92
C THR A 108 -10.15 3.97 -24.37
N ALA A 109 -10.06 3.03 -25.31
CA ALA A 109 -10.37 3.25 -26.71
C ALA A 109 -11.11 2.05 -27.32
N THR A 110 -11.90 2.31 -28.36
CA THR A 110 -12.56 1.24 -29.13
C THR A 110 -11.84 1.02 -30.46
N GLY A 111 -11.45 -0.23 -30.72
CA GLY A 111 -10.89 -0.68 -31.99
C GLY A 111 -11.87 -1.58 -32.75
N ASP A 112 -11.69 -1.68 -34.06
CA ASP A 112 -12.52 -2.47 -34.98
C ASP A 112 -11.79 -3.66 -35.62
N ALA A 113 -10.48 -3.82 -35.35
CA ALA A 113 -9.74 -5.01 -35.78
C ALA A 113 -8.49 -5.24 -34.93
N THR A 114 -8.05 -6.49 -34.78
CA THR A 114 -6.77 -6.85 -34.14
C THR A 114 -5.55 -6.28 -34.88
N GLY A 115 -4.41 -6.18 -34.20
CA GLY A 115 -3.18 -5.63 -34.76
C GLY A 115 -2.30 -5.01 -33.68
N ILE A 116 -1.43 -4.08 -34.09
CA ILE A 116 -0.54 -3.36 -33.17
C ILE A 116 -1.21 -2.08 -32.72
N TYR A 117 -1.30 -1.92 -31.40
CA TYR A 117 -1.80 -0.75 -30.72
C TYR A 117 -0.68 -0.09 -29.94
N GLY A 118 -0.71 1.24 -29.83
CA GLY A 118 0.29 1.98 -29.07
C GLY A 118 -0.28 3.21 -28.42
N ILE A 119 0.40 3.71 -27.39
CA ILE A 119 0.13 5.03 -26.81
C ILE A 119 1.12 6.04 -27.38
N PHE A 120 0.60 7.14 -27.90
CA PHE A 120 1.40 8.26 -28.40
C PHE A 120 1.10 9.50 -27.56
N LEU A 121 2.16 10.19 -27.14
CA LEU A 121 2.06 11.44 -26.39
C LEU A 121 1.97 12.60 -27.37
N ASN A 122 1.02 13.51 -27.16
CA ASN A 122 1.08 14.80 -27.83
C ASN A 122 2.04 15.71 -27.05
N ASP A 123 3.24 15.95 -27.59
CA ASP A 123 4.24 16.80 -26.94
C ASP A 123 3.96 18.30 -27.14
N TYR A 124 2.96 18.66 -27.94
CA TYR A 124 2.60 20.04 -28.25
C TYR A 124 1.08 20.21 -28.44
N TRP A 125 0.33 20.25 -27.34
CA TRP A 125 -1.12 20.48 -27.35
C TRP A 125 -1.49 21.96 -27.23
N TYR A 126 -2.71 22.32 -27.60
CA TYR A 126 -3.23 23.65 -27.34
C TYR A 126 -3.78 23.74 -25.91
N SER A 127 -3.08 24.47 -25.03
CA SER A 127 -3.49 24.67 -23.64
C SER A 127 -4.67 25.64 -23.51
N GLU A 128 -5.58 25.36 -22.59
CA GLU A 128 -6.70 26.27 -22.28
C GLU A 128 -6.22 27.61 -21.71
N ILE A 129 -5.08 27.60 -21.01
CA ILE A 129 -4.42 28.80 -20.48
C ILE A 129 -4.01 29.73 -21.62
N THR A 130 -3.61 29.19 -22.79
CA THR A 130 -3.32 29.99 -23.99
C THR A 130 -4.51 30.83 -24.40
N GLN A 131 -5.71 30.22 -24.44
CA GLN A 131 -6.92 30.94 -24.82
C GLN A 131 -7.28 32.00 -23.76
N ARG A 132 -7.08 31.69 -22.48
CA ARG A 132 -7.27 32.64 -21.37
C ARG A 132 -6.39 33.88 -21.55
N ILE A 133 -5.09 33.69 -21.85
CA ILE A 133 -4.16 34.80 -22.12
C ILE A 133 -4.56 35.56 -23.38
N ALA A 134 -4.92 34.86 -24.46
CA ALA A 134 -5.32 35.48 -25.73
C ALA A 134 -6.59 36.35 -25.57
N ASN A 135 -7.49 35.97 -24.67
CA ASN A 135 -8.72 36.71 -24.40
C ASN A 135 -8.49 38.08 -23.74
N GLU A 136 -7.33 38.31 -23.12
CA GLU A 136 -6.94 39.61 -22.55
C GLU A 136 -6.58 40.65 -23.63
N TYR A 137 -6.26 40.21 -24.85
CA TYR A 137 -5.96 41.11 -25.95
C TYR A 137 -7.24 41.74 -26.54
N PRO A 138 -7.16 42.92 -27.20
CA PRO A 138 -8.32 43.51 -27.85
C PRO A 138 -8.95 42.59 -28.91
N LEU A 139 -10.29 42.60 -29.00
CA LEU A 139 -11.10 41.73 -29.88
C LEU A 139 -10.71 41.78 -31.37
N TRP A 140 -10.14 42.90 -31.83
CA TRP A 140 -9.73 43.10 -33.22
C TRP A 140 -8.35 42.50 -33.54
N THR A 141 -7.61 42.04 -32.54
CA THR A 141 -6.26 41.49 -32.75
C THR A 141 -6.31 40.05 -33.27
N TRP A 142 -5.42 39.74 -34.20
CA TRP A 142 -5.27 38.37 -34.71
C TRP A 142 -4.90 37.37 -33.61
N ILE A 143 -4.14 37.84 -32.60
CA ILE A 143 -3.78 37.05 -31.41
C ILE A 143 -5.01 36.61 -30.64
N ARG A 144 -6.09 37.38 -30.57
CA ARG A 144 -7.31 36.93 -29.89
C ARG A 144 -8.20 36.05 -30.79
N GLN A 145 -8.20 36.34 -32.08
CA GLN A 145 -9.13 35.75 -33.04
C GLN A 145 -8.74 34.36 -33.53
N SER A 146 -7.44 34.05 -33.60
CA SER A 146 -6.96 32.82 -34.22
C SER A 146 -5.92 32.08 -33.40
N ARG A 147 -6.16 30.77 -33.25
CA ARG A 147 -5.21 29.80 -32.70
C ARG A 147 -3.96 29.66 -33.55
N GLU A 148 -4.00 30.02 -34.82
CA GLU A 148 -2.83 29.91 -35.70
C GLU A 148 -1.90 31.13 -35.60
N SER A 149 -2.30 32.18 -34.86
CA SER A 149 -1.46 33.37 -34.73
C SER A 149 -0.11 33.04 -34.08
N ASN A 150 0.97 33.64 -34.58
CA ASN A 150 2.31 33.47 -34.01
C ASN A 150 2.36 33.86 -32.52
N GLY A 151 1.55 34.84 -32.11
CA GLY A 151 1.43 35.24 -30.71
C GLY A 151 0.82 34.13 -29.84
N GLN A 152 -0.30 33.52 -30.23
CA GLN A 152 -0.86 32.39 -29.49
C GLN A 152 0.07 31.18 -29.51
N ARG A 153 0.71 30.86 -30.63
CA ARG A 153 1.70 29.76 -30.70
C ARG A 153 2.87 29.98 -29.73
N PHE A 154 3.38 31.21 -29.64
CA PHE A 154 4.40 31.57 -28.66
C PHE A 154 3.90 31.42 -27.21
N PHE A 155 2.70 31.94 -26.90
CA PHE A 155 2.13 31.80 -25.57
C PHE A 155 1.79 30.36 -25.20
N ASN A 156 1.43 29.53 -26.19
CA ASN A 156 1.06 28.15 -25.97
C ASN A 156 2.18 27.34 -25.32
N TRP A 157 3.43 27.58 -25.72
CA TRP A 157 4.58 26.92 -25.11
C TRP A 157 4.66 27.18 -23.60
N TYR A 158 4.52 28.44 -23.17
CA TYR A 158 4.50 28.78 -21.74
C TYR A 158 3.24 28.29 -21.04
N ALA A 159 2.09 28.35 -21.72
CA ALA A 159 0.81 27.92 -21.19
C ALA A 159 0.80 26.41 -20.90
N MET A 160 1.38 25.57 -21.78
CA MET A 160 1.55 24.13 -21.52
C MET A 160 2.41 23.86 -20.28
N MET A 161 3.49 24.61 -20.08
CA MET A 161 4.32 24.49 -18.88
C MET A 161 3.54 24.90 -17.62
N LEU A 162 2.79 26.00 -17.68
CA LEU A 162 1.95 26.45 -16.56
C LEU A 162 0.87 25.43 -16.24
N GLU A 163 0.23 24.84 -17.25
CA GLU A 163 -0.77 23.79 -17.08
C GLU A 163 -0.17 22.56 -16.40
N THR A 164 1.03 22.14 -16.80
CA THR A 164 1.74 21.02 -16.15
C THR A 164 1.99 21.31 -14.67
N VAL A 165 2.40 22.55 -14.33
CA VAL A 165 2.63 22.97 -12.93
C VAL A 165 1.32 23.07 -12.15
N GLU A 166 0.23 23.56 -12.77
CA GLU A 166 -1.10 23.59 -12.15
C GLU A 166 -1.58 22.16 -11.83
N ASP A 167 -1.42 21.22 -12.77
CA ASP A 167 -1.77 19.80 -12.58
C ASP A 167 -0.95 19.15 -11.44
N GLU A 168 0.37 19.36 -11.41
CA GLU A 168 1.24 18.86 -10.33
C GLU A 168 0.85 19.46 -8.96
N TYR A 169 0.50 20.75 -8.93
CA TYR A 169 0.07 21.42 -7.71
C TYR A 169 -1.27 20.90 -7.19
N ASP A 170 -2.21 20.63 -8.09
CA ASP A 170 -3.52 20.08 -7.72
C ASP A 170 -3.41 18.62 -7.27
N GLU A 171 -2.50 17.83 -7.84
CA GLU A 171 -2.14 16.50 -7.33
C GLU A 171 -1.58 16.59 -5.91
N LEU A 172 -0.65 17.51 -5.63
CA LEU A 172 -0.13 17.71 -4.26
C LEU A 172 -1.21 18.14 -3.27
N LYS A 173 -2.24 18.89 -3.72
CA LYS A 173 -3.38 19.23 -2.85
C LYS A 173 -4.27 18.03 -2.58
N SER A 174 -4.55 17.19 -3.57
CA SER A 174 -5.42 16.02 -3.39
C SER A 174 -4.81 15.04 -2.39
N GLN A 175 -3.47 14.95 -2.35
CA GLN A 175 -2.74 14.10 -1.40
C GLN A 175 -2.95 14.47 0.08
N LYS A 176 -3.57 15.62 0.39
CA LYS A 176 -3.92 16.01 1.77
C LYS A 176 -5.14 15.29 2.33
N PHE A 177 -5.88 14.55 1.52
CA PHE A 177 -7.08 13.85 1.94
C PHE A 177 -6.97 12.36 1.62
N ILE A 178 -7.08 11.51 2.64
CA ILE A 178 -6.87 10.06 2.50
C ILE A 178 -7.78 9.39 1.46
N ASP A 179 -8.99 9.92 1.25
CA ASP A 179 -9.94 9.40 0.26
C ASP A 179 -9.59 9.78 -1.18
N LEU A 180 -8.86 10.88 -1.36
CA LEU A 180 -8.42 11.37 -2.68
C LEU A 180 -7.02 10.89 -3.04
N LEU A 181 -6.33 10.21 -2.13
CA LEU A 181 -5.03 9.62 -2.39
C LEU A 181 -5.13 8.51 -3.42
N ASP A 182 -4.28 8.59 -4.43
CA ASP A 182 -4.11 7.54 -5.44
C ASP A 182 -3.44 6.31 -4.80
N PRO A 183 -4.14 5.17 -4.68
CA PRO A 183 -3.57 3.96 -4.10
C PRO A 183 -2.52 3.32 -5.01
N GLN A 184 -2.39 3.75 -6.26
CA GLN A 184 -1.42 3.21 -7.21
C GLN A 184 -0.04 3.85 -7.06
N ILE A 185 0.12 4.96 -6.33
CA ILE A 185 1.44 5.57 -6.05
C ILE A 185 2.43 4.51 -5.56
N LEU A 186 3.69 4.63 -5.99
CA LEU A 186 4.75 3.69 -5.62
C LEU A 186 4.90 3.55 -4.09
N ASP A 187 4.89 2.32 -3.59
CA ASP A 187 4.91 1.98 -2.16
C ASP A 187 6.11 1.12 -1.76
N TRP A 188 6.48 0.17 -2.61
CA TRP A 188 7.60 -0.72 -2.44
C TRP A 188 8.43 -0.77 -3.72
N VAL A 189 9.74 -0.76 -3.55
CA VAL A 189 10.73 -0.99 -4.59
C VAL A 189 11.71 -2.07 -4.13
N TRP A 190 12.55 -2.50 -5.04
CA TRP A 190 13.60 -3.48 -4.76
C TRP A 190 14.94 -2.78 -4.74
N VAL A 191 15.70 -3.04 -3.68
CA VAL A 191 17.05 -2.52 -3.49
C VAL A 191 18.06 -3.63 -3.68
N TYR A 192 19.14 -3.33 -4.38
CA TYR A 192 20.28 -4.19 -4.57
C TYR A 192 21.51 -3.44 -4.08
N ASP A 193 22.18 -3.98 -3.06
CA ASP A 193 23.42 -3.41 -2.55
C ASP A 193 24.56 -3.70 -3.54
N LEU A 194 25.13 -2.64 -4.11
CA LEU A 194 26.17 -2.72 -5.12
C LEU A 194 27.55 -2.75 -4.46
N PRO A 195 28.56 -3.36 -5.11
CA PRO A 195 29.95 -3.25 -4.67
C PRO A 195 30.47 -1.80 -4.84
N ASP A 196 31.75 -1.57 -4.56
CA ASP A 196 32.35 -0.25 -4.73
C ASP A 196 32.30 0.18 -6.20
N ILE A 197 31.43 1.14 -6.50
CA ILE A 197 31.17 1.73 -7.82
C ILE A 197 31.32 3.24 -7.76
N ARG A 198 31.72 3.84 -8.88
CA ARG A 198 31.88 5.29 -9.03
C ARG A 198 31.09 5.78 -10.23
N THR A 199 30.75 7.07 -10.21
CA THR A 199 30.07 7.75 -11.33
C THR A 199 30.87 7.73 -12.64
N SER A 200 32.18 7.51 -12.58
CA SER A 200 33.06 7.36 -13.74
C SER A 200 33.06 5.95 -14.34
N ASP A 201 32.50 4.95 -13.65
CA ASP A 201 32.52 3.56 -14.12
C ASP A 201 31.44 3.34 -15.19
N GLN A 202 31.75 2.49 -16.17
CA GLN A 202 30.74 1.99 -17.10
C GLN A 202 30.07 0.78 -16.48
N LEU A 203 28.76 0.88 -16.26
CA LEU A 203 27.95 -0.16 -15.62
C LEU A 203 27.00 -0.79 -16.64
N ALA A 204 26.93 -2.11 -16.62
CA ALA A 204 25.92 -2.86 -17.36
C ALA A 204 25.31 -3.93 -16.45
N PHE A 205 23.99 -4.03 -16.47
CA PHE A 205 23.23 -4.95 -15.63
C PHE A 205 22.42 -5.89 -16.52
N TYR A 206 22.34 -7.16 -16.12
CA TYR A 206 21.69 -8.20 -16.90
C TYR A 206 20.83 -9.08 -15.98
N ASP A 207 19.54 -9.17 -16.27
CA ASP A 207 18.65 -10.20 -15.74
C ASP A 207 18.71 -11.38 -16.71
N ASP A 208 19.41 -12.44 -16.32
CA ASP A 208 19.88 -13.49 -17.22
C ASP A 208 20.71 -12.95 -18.41
N GLU A 209 20.09 -12.84 -19.59
CA GLU A 209 20.69 -12.30 -20.83
C GLU A 209 20.05 -10.96 -21.25
N GLU A 210 18.99 -10.52 -20.58
CA GLU A 210 18.30 -9.27 -20.92
C GLU A 210 18.94 -8.08 -20.19
N PRO A 211 19.35 -7.02 -20.91
CA PRO A 211 19.94 -5.84 -20.28
C PRO A 211 18.89 -5.09 -19.46
N ILE A 212 19.23 -4.77 -18.22
CA ILE A 212 18.44 -3.91 -17.34
C ILE A 212 18.85 -2.46 -17.62
N PRO A 213 17.94 -1.61 -18.15
CA PRO A 213 18.28 -0.22 -18.44
C PRO A 213 18.54 0.57 -17.16
N ILE A 214 19.58 1.41 -17.18
CA ILE A 214 19.86 2.36 -16.11
C ILE A 214 19.02 3.62 -16.39
N ILE A 215 18.31 4.08 -15.37
CA ILE A 215 17.44 5.25 -15.44
C ILE A 215 18.19 6.44 -14.84
N ASP A 216 18.30 7.52 -15.61
CA ASP A 216 19.12 8.68 -15.24
C ASP A 216 18.39 9.72 -14.38
N SER A 217 17.06 9.68 -14.33
CA SER A 217 16.25 10.68 -13.63
C SER A 217 15.22 10.06 -12.68
N LEU A 218 14.99 10.73 -11.54
CA LEU A 218 13.93 10.34 -10.61
C LEU A 218 12.55 10.40 -11.27
N ARG A 219 12.32 11.37 -12.17
CA ARG A 219 11.05 11.49 -12.89
C ARG A 219 10.77 10.25 -13.72
N ASP A 220 11.75 9.77 -14.48
CA ASP A 220 11.60 8.58 -15.31
C ASP A 220 11.53 7.30 -14.48
N PHE A 221 12.10 7.30 -13.28
CA PHE A 221 11.96 6.20 -12.33
C PHE A 221 10.51 6.09 -11.81
N PHE A 222 9.91 7.19 -11.38
CA PHE A 222 8.53 7.22 -10.90
C PHE A 222 7.50 7.08 -12.03
N PHE A 223 7.72 7.72 -13.19
CA PHE A 223 6.85 7.65 -14.38
C PHE A 223 7.49 6.80 -15.49
N ASN A 224 7.68 5.52 -15.20
CA ASN A 224 8.35 4.57 -16.08
C ASN A 224 7.35 3.87 -17.01
N LYS A 225 7.42 4.20 -18.30
CA LYS A 225 6.54 3.64 -19.34
C LYS A 225 6.75 2.14 -19.61
N LEU A 226 7.88 1.57 -19.18
CA LEU A 226 8.26 0.17 -19.39
C LEU A 226 8.17 -0.72 -18.14
N ASP A 227 7.95 -0.11 -16.97
CA ASP A 227 8.06 -0.73 -15.63
C ASP A 227 9.38 -1.49 -15.38
N GLY A 228 10.41 -1.24 -16.20
CA GLY A 228 11.70 -1.93 -16.16
C GLY A 228 12.88 -0.97 -16.02
N GLY A 229 14.00 -1.48 -15.55
CA GLY A 229 15.21 -0.71 -15.27
C GLY A 229 15.39 -0.36 -13.79
N GLY A 230 16.43 0.40 -13.51
CA GLY A 230 16.70 0.89 -12.17
C GLY A 230 17.51 2.17 -12.12
N ILE A 231 17.35 2.90 -11.03
CA ILE A 231 18.13 4.10 -10.72
C ILE A 231 19.23 3.74 -9.72
N ILE A 232 20.41 4.34 -9.88
CA ILE A 232 21.59 4.05 -9.06
C ILE A 232 21.85 5.24 -8.13
N ASP A 233 21.91 4.94 -6.85
CA ASP A 233 22.46 5.82 -5.83
C ASP A 233 23.93 5.44 -5.63
N PHE A 234 24.83 6.27 -6.18
CA PHE A 234 26.26 6.07 -6.08
C PHE A 234 26.80 6.33 -4.66
N ASP A 235 26.14 7.16 -3.87
CA ASP A 235 26.59 7.51 -2.52
C ASP A 235 26.33 6.36 -1.54
N ASN A 236 25.14 5.76 -1.62
CA ASN A 236 24.78 4.60 -0.81
C ASN A 236 25.18 3.26 -1.47
N ARG A 237 25.65 3.29 -2.72
CA ARG A 237 25.97 2.12 -3.56
C ARG A 237 24.78 1.17 -3.64
N ARG A 238 23.64 1.70 -4.09
CA ARG A 238 22.39 0.94 -4.20
C ARG A 238 21.76 1.15 -5.55
N MET A 239 21.23 0.08 -6.12
CA MET A 239 20.30 0.16 -7.25
C MET A 239 18.88 -0.02 -6.74
N TYR A 240 17.98 0.83 -7.20
CA TYR A 240 16.55 0.75 -6.92
C TYR A 240 15.82 0.35 -8.19
N THR A 241 14.95 -0.66 -8.13
CA THR A 241 14.12 -1.11 -9.26
C THR A 241 12.66 -1.23 -8.85
N ARG A 242 11.74 -0.97 -9.79
CA ARG A 242 10.30 -1.14 -9.55
C ARG A 242 9.86 -2.59 -9.71
N LYS A 243 10.34 -3.25 -10.75
CA LYS A 243 10.19 -4.69 -10.97
C LYS A 243 11.18 -5.46 -10.09
N GLU A 244 10.74 -6.59 -9.53
CA GLU A 244 11.63 -7.55 -8.90
C GLU A 244 12.45 -8.23 -10.00
N TYR A 245 13.75 -7.99 -9.99
CA TYR A 245 14.72 -8.80 -10.70
C TYR A 245 15.23 -9.83 -9.69
N GLY A 246 15.48 -11.05 -10.14
CA GLY A 246 15.99 -12.09 -9.25
C GLY A 246 17.43 -11.81 -8.81
N ALA A 247 18.28 -12.81 -8.89
CA ALA A 247 19.71 -12.57 -8.81
C ALA A 247 20.21 -12.09 -10.17
N PHE A 248 20.49 -10.79 -10.33
CA PHE A 248 21.02 -10.26 -11.59
C PHE A 248 22.53 -10.11 -11.57
N ARG A 249 23.14 -10.14 -12.76
CA ARG A 249 24.58 -9.94 -12.95
C ARG A 249 24.88 -8.49 -13.28
N GLY A 250 25.76 -7.87 -12.50
CA GLY A 250 26.34 -6.56 -12.80
C GLY A 250 27.76 -6.69 -13.35
N GLU A 251 28.09 -5.87 -14.34
CA GLU A 251 29.45 -5.72 -14.85
C GLU A 251 29.92 -4.28 -14.66
N ILE A 252 31.14 -4.15 -14.14
CA ILE A 252 31.83 -2.87 -13.97
C ILE A 252 33.00 -2.87 -14.93
N GLN A 253 33.03 -1.89 -15.82
CA GLN A 253 34.15 -1.62 -16.69
C GLN A 253 34.79 -0.29 -16.30
N ASN A 254 35.95 -0.39 -15.66
CA ASN A 254 36.87 0.72 -15.45
C ASN A 254 38.02 0.61 -16.47
N ILE A 255 38.76 1.69 -16.71
CA ILE A 255 39.89 1.76 -17.65
C ILE A 255 40.89 0.60 -17.43
N ASP A 256 41.06 0.14 -16.18
CA ASP A 256 42.06 -0.86 -15.81
C ASP A 256 41.50 -2.23 -15.35
N ARG A 257 40.18 -2.39 -15.15
CA ARG A 257 39.58 -3.62 -14.61
C ARG A 257 38.16 -3.85 -15.09
N ARG A 258 37.86 -5.10 -15.44
CA ARG A 258 36.50 -5.63 -15.60
C ARG A 258 36.20 -6.56 -14.43
N SER A 259 35.16 -6.27 -13.67
CA SER A 259 34.65 -7.14 -12.61
C SER A 259 33.18 -7.44 -12.82
N SER A 260 32.76 -8.64 -12.45
CA SER A 260 31.37 -9.05 -12.43
C SER A 260 30.93 -9.37 -11.01
N PHE A 261 29.70 -9.08 -10.67
CA PHE A 261 29.11 -9.38 -9.38
C PHE A 261 27.66 -9.84 -9.54
N THR A 262 27.15 -10.48 -8.50
CA THR A 262 25.74 -10.91 -8.41
C THR A 262 25.15 -10.34 -7.14
N VAL A 263 23.95 -9.78 -7.25
CA VAL A 263 23.22 -9.14 -6.15
C VAL A 263 21.81 -9.70 -6.09
N THR A 264 21.21 -9.68 -4.90
CA THR A 264 19.86 -10.18 -4.66
C THR A 264 18.96 -9.04 -4.21
N ALA A 265 17.69 -9.09 -4.62
CA ALA A 265 16.71 -8.08 -4.28
C ALA A 265 16.36 -8.08 -2.78
N LEU A 266 16.25 -6.88 -2.21
CA LEU A 266 15.66 -6.65 -0.91
C LEU A 266 14.46 -5.70 -1.05
N PRO A 267 13.27 -6.04 -0.53
CA PRO A 267 12.13 -5.15 -0.57
C PRO A 267 12.41 -3.91 0.30
N HIS A 268 12.18 -2.73 -0.27
CA HIS A 268 12.38 -1.44 0.37
C HIS A 268 11.11 -0.60 0.26
N GLN A 269 10.62 -0.12 1.41
CA GLN A 269 9.46 0.75 1.46
C GLN A 269 9.85 2.15 1.00
N ILE A 270 9.06 2.72 0.10
CA ILE A 270 9.09 4.15 -0.20
C ILE A 270 8.04 4.84 0.68
N TRP A 271 8.49 5.80 1.46
CA TRP A 271 7.62 6.64 2.27
C TRP A 271 6.77 7.55 1.37
N ASN A 272 5.45 7.44 1.44
CA ASN A 272 4.52 8.27 0.68
C ASN A 272 3.44 8.89 1.57
N ALA A 273 2.48 9.60 0.97
CA ALA A 273 1.44 10.31 1.72
C ALA A 273 0.58 9.40 2.61
N PHE A 274 0.42 8.11 2.29
CA PHE A 274 -0.27 7.18 3.19
C PHE A 274 0.50 6.95 4.49
N ASP A 275 1.83 6.96 4.43
CA ASP A 275 2.68 6.78 5.62
C ASP A 275 2.60 7.97 6.56
N GLU A 276 2.39 9.19 6.05
CA GLU A 276 2.08 10.37 6.87
C GLU A 276 0.77 10.20 7.66
N PHE A 277 -0.28 9.68 7.02
CA PHE A 277 -1.54 9.36 7.70
C PHE A 277 -1.39 8.21 8.70
N GLY A 278 -0.61 7.19 8.34
CA GLY A 278 -0.28 6.09 9.24
C GLY A 278 0.46 6.59 10.48
N LEU A 279 1.44 7.48 10.31
CA LEU A 279 2.16 8.13 11.41
C LEU A 279 1.20 8.95 12.29
N LEU A 280 0.31 9.74 11.69
CA LEU A 280 -0.69 10.54 12.41
C LEU A 280 -1.64 9.68 13.25
N THR A 281 -2.01 8.51 12.73
CA THR A 281 -2.96 7.58 13.37
C THR A 281 -2.28 6.49 14.21
N GLY A 282 -0.95 6.47 14.27
CA GLY A 282 -0.17 5.46 15.00
C GLY A 282 -0.31 4.05 14.40
N THR A 283 -0.58 3.94 13.10
CA THR A 283 -0.73 2.66 12.38
C THR A 283 0.44 2.50 11.42
N PRO A 284 1.52 1.78 11.80
CA PRO A 284 2.69 1.61 10.94
C PRO A 284 2.41 0.59 9.84
N ARG A 285 2.90 0.84 8.61
CA ARG A 285 2.74 -0.06 7.45
C ARG A 285 3.29 -1.46 7.72
N LEU A 286 2.55 -2.49 7.33
CA LEU A 286 3.01 -3.87 7.41
C LEU A 286 3.97 -4.19 6.26
N HIS A 287 4.80 -5.22 6.46
CA HIS A 287 5.77 -5.63 5.44
C HIS A 287 5.07 -6.03 4.14
N ARG A 288 5.46 -5.38 3.02
CA ARG A 288 4.88 -5.54 1.67
C ARG A 288 3.39 -5.19 1.55
N GLU A 289 2.82 -4.50 2.53
CA GLU A 289 1.44 -4.02 2.48
C GLU A 289 1.29 -2.95 1.41
N LYS A 290 0.28 -3.14 0.56
CA LYS A 290 -0.02 -2.23 -0.55
C LYS A 290 -0.74 -0.98 -0.07
N ASN A 291 -0.55 0.13 -0.77
CA ASN A 291 -1.23 1.40 -0.47
C ASN A 291 -2.76 1.27 -0.35
N ALA A 292 -3.41 0.50 -1.23
CA ALA A 292 -4.86 0.28 -1.18
C ALA A 292 -5.31 -0.41 0.13
N GLU A 293 -4.54 -1.40 0.59
CA GLU A 293 -4.80 -2.15 1.82
C GLU A 293 -4.52 -1.27 3.05
N TYR A 294 -3.37 -0.59 3.03
CA TYR A 294 -2.95 0.29 4.11
C TYR A 294 -3.90 1.47 4.30
N ARG A 295 -4.43 2.05 3.22
CA ARG A 295 -5.48 3.07 3.26
C ARG A 295 -6.67 2.61 4.08
N GLU A 296 -7.13 1.38 3.85
CA GLU A 296 -8.26 0.83 4.58
C GLU A 296 -7.91 0.56 6.04
N ARG A 297 -6.70 0.08 6.34
CA ARG A 297 -6.24 -0.14 7.72
C ARG A 297 -6.09 1.15 8.52
N ILE A 298 -5.66 2.25 7.89
CA ILE A 298 -5.64 3.58 8.50
C ILE A 298 -7.08 4.05 8.82
N LYS A 299 -8.03 3.86 7.90
CA LYS A 299 -9.45 4.17 8.15
C LYS A 299 -10.03 3.31 9.27
N ASP A 300 -9.55 2.08 9.42
CA ASP A 300 -10.01 1.16 10.46
C ASP A 300 -9.69 1.65 11.87
N VAL A 301 -8.74 2.57 12.04
CA VAL A 301 -8.50 3.26 13.32
C VAL A 301 -9.78 3.93 13.83
N PHE A 302 -10.61 4.46 12.93
CA PHE A 302 -11.87 5.12 13.27
C PHE A 302 -13.07 4.16 13.28
N ARG A 303 -13.07 3.13 12.42
CA ARG A 303 -14.16 2.12 12.35
C ARG A 303 -14.09 1.10 13.49
N TYR A 304 -12.88 0.80 13.95
CA TYR A 304 -12.51 -0.17 14.98
C TYR A 304 -11.60 0.50 16.02
N PRO A 305 -12.13 1.42 16.83
CA PRO A 305 -11.33 2.16 17.80
C PRO A 305 -10.80 1.25 18.91
N GLY A 306 -9.47 1.23 19.06
CA GLY A 306 -8.80 0.50 20.14
C GLY A 306 -8.98 1.20 21.50
N ASN A 307 -9.23 0.43 22.55
CA ASN A 307 -9.26 0.90 23.94
C ASN A 307 -9.01 -0.28 24.91
N SER A 308 -9.07 -0.05 26.22
CA SER A 308 -8.77 -1.07 27.25
C SER A 308 -9.90 -2.07 27.53
N SER A 309 -11.05 -1.96 26.86
CA SER A 309 -12.10 -2.98 26.93
C SER A 309 -11.73 -4.20 26.09
N ASP A 310 -12.35 -5.34 26.37
CA ASP A 310 -12.22 -6.56 25.58
C ASP A 310 -12.45 -6.33 24.07
N GLN A 311 -13.52 -5.59 23.73
CA GLN A 311 -13.82 -5.17 22.36
C GLN A 311 -12.71 -4.28 21.77
N GLY A 312 -12.25 -3.29 22.55
CA GLY A 312 -11.19 -2.37 22.11
C GLY A 312 -9.85 -3.08 21.86
N LEU A 313 -9.50 -4.06 22.69
CA LEU A 313 -8.32 -4.90 22.50
C LEU A 313 -8.45 -5.75 21.23
N THR A 314 -9.62 -6.37 21.04
CA THR A 314 -9.93 -7.15 19.83
C THR A 314 -9.76 -6.29 18.57
N PHE A 315 -10.26 -5.06 18.60
CA PHE A 315 -10.17 -4.09 17.51
C PHE A 315 -8.72 -3.68 17.21
N ALA A 316 -7.96 -3.33 18.25
CA ALA A 316 -6.56 -2.95 18.10
C ALA A 316 -5.72 -4.10 17.52
N ILE A 317 -5.82 -5.30 18.10
CA ILE A 317 -5.07 -6.49 17.63
C ILE A 317 -5.43 -6.81 16.18
N ALA A 318 -6.72 -6.84 15.86
CA ALA A 318 -7.18 -7.17 14.51
C ALA A 318 -6.69 -6.17 13.47
N ARG A 319 -6.64 -4.88 13.81
CA ARG A 319 -6.07 -3.85 12.94
C ARG A 319 -4.57 -4.05 12.77
N GLU A 320 -3.80 -4.15 13.85
CA GLU A 320 -2.33 -4.26 13.77
C GLU A 320 -1.88 -5.52 13.00
N LEU A 321 -2.66 -6.60 13.06
CA LEU A 321 -2.35 -7.87 12.40
C LEU A 321 -3.07 -8.06 11.06
N ASN A 322 -3.78 -7.05 10.54
CA ASN A 322 -4.55 -7.11 9.29
C ASN A 322 -5.53 -8.31 9.23
N LEU A 323 -6.28 -8.50 10.31
CA LEU A 323 -7.29 -9.57 10.47
C LEU A 323 -8.71 -9.10 10.12
N ILE A 324 -8.89 -7.83 9.79
CA ILE A 324 -10.18 -7.28 9.34
C ILE A 324 -10.42 -7.76 7.90
N ARG A 325 -11.46 -8.57 7.71
CA ARG A 325 -11.90 -9.07 6.39
C ARG A 325 -13.02 -8.21 5.85
N ARG A 326 -13.11 -8.13 4.52
CA ARG A 326 -14.13 -7.37 3.80
C ARG A 326 -14.76 -8.27 2.73
N VAL A 327 -16.07 -8.19 2.61
CA VAL A 327 -16.84 -8.87 1.57
C VAL A 327 -17.81 -7.89 0.93
N THR A 328 -17.92 -7.97 -0.40
CA THR A 328 -18.88 -7.16 -1.16
C THR A 328 -20.22 -7.88 -1.19
N TRP A 329 -21.22 -7.27 -0.56
CA TRP A 329 -22.60 -7.71 -0.62
C TRP A 329 -23.26 -7.11 -1.85
N GLN A 330 -23.27 -7.87 -2.96
CA GLN A 330 -23.67 -7.39 -4.28
C GLN A 330 -25.12 -6.89 -4.33
N ASP A 331 -26.04 -7.56 -3.62
CA ASP A 331 -27.48 -7.30 -3.62
C ASP A 331 -28.03 -7.44 -2.19
N ASP A 332 -28.28 -6.30 -1.55
CA ASP A 332 -28.80 -6.25 -0.18
C ASP A 332 -30.31 -6.55 -0.04
N ASN A 333 -30.99 -6.95 -1.13
CA ASN A 333 -32.31 -7.56 -1.04
C ASN A 333 -32.25 -9.03 -0.60
N LYS A 334 -31.06 -9.65 -0.61
CA LYS A 334 -30.85 -11.04 -0.23
C LYS A 334 -29.98 -11.09 1.00
N ASN A 335 -30.32 -11.95 1.96
CA ASN A 335 -29.50 -12.15 3.15
C ASN A 335 -28.05 -12.50 2.78
N LEU A 336 -27.10 -11.97 3.54
CA LEU A 336 -25.69 -12.32 3.42
C LEU A 336 -25.33 -13.35 4.49
N TYR A 337 -24.59 -14.37 4.11
CA TYR A 337 -24.19 -15.44 5.02
C TYR A 337 -22.67 -15.46 5.20
N LEU A 338 -22.21 -15.13 6.41
CA LEU A 338 -20.80 -15.12 6.77
C LEU A 338 -20.41 -16.47 7.35
N LYS A 339 -19.56 -17.20 6.62
CA LYS A 339 -19.04 -18.50 7.03
C LYS A 339 -17.75 -18.33 7.84
N GLY A 340 -17.73 -18.85 9.05
CA GLY A 340 -16.53 -19.00 9.86
C GLY A 340 -16.86 -19.04 11.35
N LYS A 341 -16.32 -20.03 12.06
CA LYS A 341 -16.17 -19.94 13.51
C LYS A 341 -15.23 -18.77 13.82
N GLY A 342 -15.45 -18.10 14.97
CA GLY A 342 -14.60 -17.00 15.42
C GLY A 342 -14.91 -15.63 14.81
N VAL A 343 -16.10 -15.42 14.23
CA VAL A 343 -16.59 -14.08 13.90
C VAL A 343 -17.53 -13.63 15.00
N GLU A 344 -17.16 -12.57 15.72
CA GLU A 344 -18.00 -12.02 16.77
C GLU A 344 -18.93 -10.93 16.18
N PRO A 345 -20.27 -10.99 16.38
CA PRO A 345 -21.21 -10.10 15.69
C PRO A 345 -20.95 -8.61 15.90
N TYR A 346 -20.49 -8.21 17.09
CA TYR A 346 -20.21 -6.80 17.40
C TYR A 346 -19.02 -6.24 16.59
N THR A 347 -18.24 -7.09 15.92
CA THR A 347 -17.14 -6.71 15.02
C THR A 347 -17.63 -6.45 13.59
N ILE A 348 -18.86 -6.83 13.27
CA ILE A 348 -19.41 -6.65 11.93
C ILE A 348 -19.78 -5.18 11.73
N ARG A 349 -19.42 -4.67 10.55
CA ARG A 349 -19.77 -3.33 10.07
C ARG A 349 -20.36 -3.43 8.67
N ILE A 350 -21.43 -2.72 8.39
CA ILE A 350 -21.98 -2.53 7.04
C ILE A 350 -21.71 -1.08 6.64
N ASP A 351 -20.95 -0.88 5.56
CA ASP A 351 -20.51 0.44 5.08
C ASP A 351 -19.85 1.29 6.19
N GLY A 352 -19.12 0.62 7.09
CA GLY A 352 -18.44 1.23 8.24
C GLY A 352 -19.30 1.44 9.48
N GLN A 353 -20.60 1.16 9.45
CA GLN A 353 -21.50 1.30 10.60
C GLN A 353 -21.68 -0.03 11.36
N PRO A 354 -21.73 -0.02 12.72
CA PRO A 354 -22.05 -1.19 13.53
C PRO A 354 -23.33 -1.90 13.10
N LEU A 355 -23.30 -3.23 13.13
CA LEU A 355 -24.49 -4.05 12.91
C LEU A 355 -25.36 -4.07 14.17
N GLU A 356 -26.66 -3.83 14.02
CA GLU A 356 -27.59 -3.88 15.14
C GLU A 356 -28.01 -5.31 15.47
N PRO A 357 -28.35 -5.65 16.73
CA PRO A 357 -28.75 -7.00 17.14
C PRO A 357 -29.95 -7.59 16.39
N LEU A 358 -30.82 -6.74 15.83
CA LEU A 358 -32.00 -7.17 15.08
C LEU A 358 -31.66 -7.55 13.62
N ASP A 359 -30.51 -7.10 13.11
CA ASP A 359 -30.12 -7.25 11.72
C ASP A 359 -29.38 -8.55 11.43
N TYR A 360 -29.18 -9.42 12.44
CA TYR A 360 -28.54 -10.72 12.24
C TYR A 360 -29.13 -11.84 13.07
N ALA A 361 -28.87 -13.07 12.62
CA ALA A 361 -29.08 -14.29 13.38
C ALA A 361 -27.80 -15.13 13.37
N ILE A 362 -27.51 -15.81 14.48
CA ILE A 362 -26.43 -16.79 14.58
C ILE A 362 -27.06 -18.17 14.55
N ASP A 363 -26.54 -19.06 13.71
CA ASP A 363 -27.01 -20.44 13.68
C ASP A 363 -26.25 -21.37 14.63
N GLU A 364 -26.67 -22.63 14.68
CA GLU A 364 -26.08 -23.67 15.56
C GLU A 364 -24.60 -23.95 15.27
N PHE A 365 -24.10 -23.57 14.09
CA PHE A 365 -22.71 -23.77 13.68
C PHE A 365 -21.84 -22.52 13.92
N GLY A 366 -22.43 -21.43 14.43
CA GLY A 366 -21.76 -20.16 14.66
C GLY A 366 -21.63 -19.29 13.41
N TYR A 367 -22.38 -19.58 12.34
CA TYR A 367 -22.43 -18.72 11.17
C TYR A 367 -23.39 -17.56 11.38
N ILE A 368 -23.04 -16.40 10.81
CA ILE A 368 -23.82 -15.18 10.96
C ILE A 368 -24.59 -14.91 9.68
N LEU A 369 -25.92 -14.92 9.79
CA LEU A 369 -26.87 -14.52 8.75
C LEU A 369 -27.22 -13.05 8.95
N ILE A 370 -26.77 -12.18 8.05
CA ILE A 370 -27.14 -10.77 8.01
C ILE A 370 -28.43 -10.64 7.20
N GLN A 371 -29.45 -10.02 7.78
CA GLN A 371 -30.77 -9.83 7.18
C GLN A 371 -30.72 -8.80 6.05
N ALA A 372 -31.48 -9.06 4.98
CA ALA A 372 -31.64 -8.15 3.85
C ALA A 372 -32.11 -6.75 4.28
N GLN A 373 -31.45 -5.72 3.75
CA GLN A 373 -31.74 -4.30 4.01
C GLN A 373 -32.70 -3.70 2.97
N SER A 374 -33.02 -4.46 1.91
CA SER A 374 -34.06 -4.13 0.91
C SER A 374 -33.84 -2.80 0.16
N SER A 375 -32.58 -2.41 -0.11
CA SER A 375 -32.28 -1.18 -0.85
C SER A 375 -31.87 -1.41 -2.31
N GLY A 376 -31.58 -2.66 -2.69
CA GLY A 376 -31.07 -3.06 -4.00
C GLY A 376 -29.66 -2.55 -4.32
N ARG A 377 -28.87 -2.21 -3.30
CA ARG A 377 -27.54 -1.62 -3.48
C ARG A 377 -26.45 -2.61 -3.11
N THR A 378 -25.31 -2.44 -3.76
CA THR A 378 -24.07 -3.09 -3.35
C THR A 378 -23.54 -2.42 -2.08
N ARG A 379 -23.20 -3.23 -1.07
CA ARG A 379 -22.65 -2.76 0.21
C ARG A 379 -21.33 -3.46 0.54
N THR A 380 -20.52 -2.83 1.37
CA THR A 380 -19.29 -3.44 1.90
C THR A 380 -19.51 -3.89 3.33
N VAL A 381 -19.31 -5.18 3.59
CA VAL A 381 -19.39 -5.74 4.94
C VAL A 381 -17.98 -6.04 5.41
N SER A 382 -17.56 -5.44 6.54
CA SER A 382 -16.28 -5.71 7.17
C SER A 382 -16.45 -6.36 8.54
N PHE A 383 -15.56 -7.27 8.91
CA PHE A 383 -15.64 -8.00 10.18
C PHE A 383 -14.26 -8.50 10.60
N ILE A 384 -14.09 -8.77 11.89
CA ILE A 384 -12.86 -9.36 12.42
C ILE A 384 -13.02 -10.87 12.42
N LYS A 385 -11.98 -11.57 11.97
CA LYS A 385 -11.91 -13.03 11.97
C LYS A 385 -10.56 -13.46 12.54
N ASP A 386 -10.47 -14.71 12.97
CA ASP A 386 -9.23 -15.38 13.37
C ASP A 386 -8.61 -14.75 14.65
N VAL A 387 -9.46 -14.17 15.50
CA VAL A 387 -9.10 -13.72 16.86
C VAL A 387 -9.86 -14.58 17.86
N GLU A 388 -9.12 -15.39 18.61
CA GLU A 388 -9.64 -16.22 19.69
C GLU A 388 -9.10 -15.69 21.02
N LYS A 389 -9.99 -15.56 22.00
CA LYS A 389 -9.68 -15.02 23.32
C LYS A 389 -9.93 -16.11 24.34
N HIS A 390 -8.90 -16.42 25.11
CA HIS A 390 -8.95 -17.42 26.15
C HIS A 390 -8.60 -16.78 27.49
N GLU A 391 -9.39 -17.05 28.52
CA GLU A 391 -9.06 -16.68 29.88
C GLU A 391 -8.22 -17.79 30.51
N LEU A 392 -6.96 -17.49 30.90
CA LEU A 392 -6.02 -18.50 31.43
C LEU A 392 -6.54 -19.30 32.65
N TYR A 393 -7.51 -18.76 33.40
CA TYR A 393 -8.10 -19.42 34.57
C TYR A 393 -9.41 -20.17 34.27
N GLN A 394 -9.91 -20.11 33.02
CA GLN A 394 -11.18 -20.72 32.64
C GLN A 394 -11.02 -22.23 32.42
N LYS A 395 -11.32 -23.00 33.47
CA LYS A 395 -11.19 -24.46 33.48
C LYS A 395 -12.16 -25.20 32.55
N SER A 396 -13.19 -24.52 32.05
CA SER A 396 -14.18 -25.09 31.13
C SER A 396 -13.75 -25.03 29.66
N ASP A 397 -12.64 -24.36 29.36
CA ASP A 397 -12.11 -24.23 28.01
C ASP A 397 -11.23 -25.43 27.66
N GLU A 398 -11.82 -26.48 27.09
CA GLU A 398 -11.11 -27.70 26.69
C GLU A 398 -10.05 -27.44 25.61
N GLU A 399 -10.27 -26.47 24.73
CA GLU A 399 -9.37 -26.16 23.63
C GLU A 399 -8.09 -25.52 24.15
N LEU A 400 -8.23 -24.49 25.00
CA LEU A 400 -7.10 -23.90 25.70
C LEU A 400 -6.37 -24.93 26.57
N TYR A 401 -7.11 -25.79 27.27
CA TYR A 401 -6.51 -26.83 28.12
C TYR A 401 -5.60 -27.77 27.32
N ARG A 402 -6.02 -28.22 26.14
CA ARG A 402 -5.20 -29.08 25.25
C ARG A 402 -3.98 -28.35 24.67
N ILE A 403 -4.06 -27.02 24.51
CA ILE A 403 -2.90 -26.21 24.10
C ILE A 403 -1.90 -26.08 25.25
N MET A 404 -2.39 -25.92 26.49
CA MET A 404 -1.58 -25.67 27.68
C MET A 404 -0.99 -26.92 28.33
N PHE A 405 -1.71 -28.04 28.28
CA PHE A 405 -1.37 -29.26 29.01
C PHE A 405 -1.37 -30.48 28.08
N GLN A 406 -0.45 -31.41 28.34
CA GLN A 406 -0.43 -32.73 27.72
C GLN A 406 -1.50 -33.63 28.36
N ASP A 407 -1.77 -34.78 27.75
CA ASP A 407 -2.75 -35.77 28.27
C ASP A 407 -2.42 -36.26 29.70
N ASP A 408 -1.17 -36.15 30.13
CA ASP A 408 -0.70 -36.51 31.47
C ASP A 408 -0.82 -35.36 32.50
N GLY A 409 -1.35 -34.20 32.08
CA GLY A 409 -1.49 -33.01 32.90
C GLY A 409 -0.22 -32.16 33.05
N GLN A 410 0.89 -32.53 32.40
CA GLN A 410 2.11 -31.70 32.39
C GLN A 410 1.98 -30.51 31.44
N ALA A 411 2.70 -29.42 31.74
CA ALA A 411 2.76 -28.24 30.88
C ALA A 411 3.31 -28.58 29.50
N SER A 412 2.61 -28.15 28.46
CA SER A 412 3.07 -28.22 27.07
C SER A 412 4.28 -27.31 26.84
N GLU A 413 5.01 -27.55 25.75
CA GLU A 413 6.11 -26.66 25.35
C GLU A 413 5.62 -25.24 25.04
N THR A 414 4.39 -25.12 24.55
CA THR A 414 3.72 -23.84 24.30
C THR A 414 3.52 -23.06 25.60
N LEU A 415 2.98 -23.71 26.64
CA LEU A 415 2.80 -23.06 27.94
C LEU A 415 4.15 -22.62 28.53
N LYS A 416 5.19 -23.47 28.43
CA LYS A 416 6.55 -23.11 28.88
C LYS A 416 7.07 -21.88 28.13
N ARG A 417 6.89 -21.81 26.81
CA ARG A 417 7.26 -20.64 26.01
C ARG A 417 6.49 -19.39 26.42
N TRP A 418 5.18 -19.48 26.62
CA TRP A 418 4.37 -18.34 27.09
C TRP A 418 4.84 -17.84 28.45
N VAL A 419 5.06 -18.74 29.42
CA VAL A 419 5.57 -18.38 30.75
C VAL A 419 6.96 -17.73 30.65
N ASN A 420 7.87 -18.30 29.86
CA ASN A 420 9.20 -17.72 29.66
C ASN A 420 9.14 -16.35 28.99
N TYR A 421 8.30 -16.18 27.97
CA TYR A 421 8.11 -14.91 27.28
C TYR A 421 7.53 -13.85 28.22
N ILE A 422 6.45 -14.17 28.95
CA ILE A 422 5.84 -13.27 29.95
C ILE A 422 6.89 -12.87 30.98
N ASN A 423 7.62 -13.82 31.56
CA ASN A 423 8.69 -13.53 32.54
C ASN A 423 9.81 -12.65 31.97
N THR A 424 10.06 -12.71 30.66
CA THR A 424 11.10 -11.90 30.00
C THR A 424 10.61 -10.49 29.67
N VAL A 425 9.38 -10.35 29.16
CA VAL A 425 8.85 -9.09 28.61
C VAL A 425 8.09 -8.27 29.64
N ALA A 426 7.33 -8.95 30.51
CA ALA A 426 6.56 -8.33 31.56
C ALA A 426 6.59 -9.28 32.78
N PRO A 427 7.66 -9.27 33.60
CA PRO A 427 7.73 -10.06 34.82
C PRO A 427 6.66 -9.59 35.81
N ILE A 428 5.41 -10.02 35.61
CA ILE A 428 4.31 -9.71 36.51
C ILE A 428 4.47 -10.62 37.72
N MET A 429 5.15 -10.11 38.75
CA MET A 429 5.44 -10.81 40.00
C MET A 429 4.18 -10.95 40.88
N TRP A 430 3.23 -11.79 40.48
CA TRP A 430 2.23 -12.32 41.42
C TRP A 430 2.80 -13.60 42.04
N GLY A 431 3.71 -13.49 43.01
CA GLY A 431 4.14 -14.69 43.74
C GLY A 431 5.43 -14.67 44.55
N ARG A 432 6.24 -13.60 44.52
CA ARG A 432 7.44 -13.52 45.38
C ARG A 432 7.36 -12.32 46.32
N PHE A 433 6.97 -12.60 47.57
CA PHE A 433 7.05 -11.66 48.68
C PHE A 433 8.19 -12.13 49.59
N ASN A 434 9.32 -11.43 49.57
CA ASN A 434 10.37 -11.63 50.57
C ASN A 434 9.92 -10.88 51.83
N TRP A 435 9.51 -11.63 52.86
CA TRP A 435 9.33 -11.04 54.18
C TRP A 435 10.68 -10.45 54.64
N ASP A 436 10.65 -9.26 55.23
CA ASP A 436 11.79 -8.54 55.85
C ASP A 436 12.67 -7.68 54.92
N GLU A 437 12.33 -7.57 53.63
CA GLU A 437 12.96 -6.60 52.71
C GLU A 437 11.98 -5.45 52.44
N GLY A 438 12.28 -4.24 52.93
CA GLY A 438 11.43 -3.05 52.83
C GLY A 438 11.25 -2.47 51.41
N TYR A 439 11.53 -3.25 50.38
CA TYR A 439 11.34 -2.92 48.98
C TYR A 439 10.82 -4.14 48.22
N TRP A 440 10.02 -3.91 47.18
CA TRP A 440 9.79 -4.93 46.15
C TRP A 440 11.03 -4.97 45.26
N ASP A 441 11.55 -6.17 44.96
CA ASP A 441 12.62 -6.35 43.98
C ASP A 441 12.13 -5.80 42.64
N THR A 442 12.56 -4.58 42.35
CA THR A 442 12.13 -3.75 41.24
C THR A 442 13.17 -3.96 40.15
N ILE A 443 12.78 -4.73 39.14
CA ILE A 443 13.63 -5.08 38.00
C ILE A 443 14.00 -3.79 37.26
N SER A 444 15.19 -3.26 37.59
CA SER A 444 15.88 -2.16 36.92
C SER A 444 15.14 -0.82 36.87
N LYS A 445 15.90 0.26 36.79
CA LYS A 445 15.43 1.65 36.91
C LYS A 445 14.44 2.10 35.81
N ASP A 446 14.29 1.30 34.77
CA ASP A 446 13.79 1.77 33.48
C ASP A 446 12.43 1.18 33.06
N LEU A 447 11.84 0.23 33.80
CA LEU A 447 10.58 -0.40 33.37
C LEU A 447 9.57 -0.60 34.51
N THR A 448 8.63 0.35 34.54
CA THR A 448 7.22 0.24 34.98
C THR A 448 6.93 -0.12 36.44
N GLY A 449 6.78 0.92 37.28
CA GLY A 449 6.08 0.81 38.57
C GLY A 449 6.41 1.92 39.58
N LEU A 450 5.87 3.13 39.39
CA LEU A 450 5.87 4.15 40.45
C LEU A 450 4.75 3.83 41.45
N GLY A 451 5.13 3.25 42.59
CA GLY A 451 4.25 3.00 43.72
C GLY A 451 5.05 2.76 44.98
N TYR A 452 5.60 3.83 45.57
CA TYR A 452 6.19 3.77 46.91
C TYR A 452 5.06 3.70 47.96
N LEU A 453 5.01 2.62 48.74
CA LEU A 453 4.44 2.67 50.09
C LEU A 453 5.53 3.25 51.00
N PRO A 454 5.32 4.42 51.64
CA PRO A 454 6.32 5.01 52.49
C PRO A 454 6.43 4.21 53.80
N ASN A 455 7.30 3.19 53.81
CA ASN A 455 7.78 2.54 55.03
C ASN A 455 8.83 3.41 55.76
N ILE A 456 8.84 4.74 55.54
CA ILE A 456 9.79 5.70 56.14
C ILE A 456 9.68 5.70 57.68
N TRP A 457 8.60 5.14 58.24
CA TRP A 457 8.36 5.10 59.68
C TRP A 457 8.68 3.75 60.33
N ASP A 458 9.08 2.73 59.55
CA ASP A 458 9.51 1.47 60.14
C ASP A 458 11.01 1.48 60.42
N SER A 459 11.35 1.09 61.64
CA SER A 459 12.74 1.07 62.10
C SER A 459 13.45 -0.10 61.46
N SER A 460 14.63 0.11 60.85
CA SER A 460 15.44 -1.02 60.35
C SER A 460 15.67 -2.05 61.46
N ILE A 461 15.35 -3.31 61.18
CA ILE A 461 15.58 -4.42 62.12
C ILE A 461 17.08 -4.66 62.36
N ASP A 462 17.97 -4.11 61.52
CA ASP A 462 19.42 -4.11 61.76
C ASP A 462 19.77 -3.44 63.09
N ASN A 463 19.04 -2.40 63.48
CA ASN A 463 19.23 -1.75 64.79
C ASN A 463 18.85 -2.67 65.97
N TRP A 464 18.16 -3.76 65.69
CA TRP A 464 17.68 -4.73 66.66
C TRP A 464 18.39 -6.09 66.55
N LYS A 465 19.29 -6.29 65.58
CA LYS A 465 20.02 -7.56 65.38
C LYS A 465 20.88 -7.95 66.58
N ASP A 466 21.44 -6.94 67.26
CA ASP A 466 22.21 -7.12 68.50
C ASP A 466 21.37 -6.89 69.78
N TYR A 467 20.05 -6.66 69.63
CA TYR A 467 19.17 -6.39 70.77
C TYR A 467 18.81 -7.69 71.49
N THR A 468 19.63 -8.05 72.46
CA THR A 468 19.27 -9.10 73.42
C THR A 468 18.23 -8.56 74.40
N PHE A 469 16.98 -9.00 74.28
CA PHE A 469 15.97 -8.76 75.31
C PHE A 469 16.40 -9.49 76.60
N ASN A 470 16.83 -8.75 77.62
CA ASN A 470 17.09 -9.30 78.94
C ASN A 470 15.82 -9.19 79.81
N PRO A 471 15.01 -10.26 79.93
CA PRO A 471 13.74 -10.23 80.66
C PRO A 471 13.90 -9.87 82.15
N LYS A 472 15.12 -9.94 82.71
CA LYS A 472 15.38 -9.69 84.13
C LYS A 472 15.77 -8.25 84.49
N ARG A 473 15.83 -7.32 83.53
CA ARG A 473 16.22 -5.91 83.80
C ARG A 473 15.26 -5.21 84.78
N TRP A 474 14.06 -5.74 84.96
CA TRP A 474 12.95 -5.15 85.71
C TRP A 474 12.91 -5.63 87.16
N GLU A 475 13.66 -6.69 87.50
CA GLU A 475 13.68 -7.29 88.85
C GLU A 475 14.70 -6.61 89.79
N GLY A 476 15.57 -5.72 89.27
CA GLY A 476 16.75 -5.22 90.00
C GLY A 476 16.85 -3.72 90.24
N SER A 477 15.92 -2.89 89.77
CA SER A 477 16.02 -1.43 89.94
C SER A 477 14.78 -0.87 90.61
N ASN A 478 15.01 -0.25 91.78
CA ASN A 478 14.08 0.54 92.61
C ASN A 478 13.50 1.75 91.84
N VAL A 479 12.79 1.53 90.73
CA VAL A 479 12.22 2.60 89.90
C VAL A 479 10.85 3.07 90.42
N TRP A 480 10.34 2.44 91.50
CA TRP A 480 9.04 2.78 92.10
C TRP A 480 9.11 3.20 93.58
N GLN A 481 10.17 3.91 94.00
CA GLN A 481 10.16 4.63 95.28
C GLN A 481 10.65 6.08 95.12
N SER A 482 9.72 6.97 94.73
CA SER A 482 9.56 8.34 95.25
C SER A 482 8.31 8.97 94.65
#